data_AF-A0A3P7TIU3-F1
#
_entry.id   AF-A0A3P7TIU3-F1
#
_cell.length_a   1.000
_cell.length_b   1.000
_cell.length_c   1.000
_cell.angle_alpha   90.00
_cell.angle_beta   90.00
_cell.angle_gamma   90.00
#
_symmetry.space_group_name_H-M   'P 1'
#
loop_
_entity.id
_entity.type
_entity.pdbx_description
1 polymer ?
#
loop_
_entity_poly.entity_id
_entity_poly.type
_entity_poly.pdbx_seq_one_letter_code
_entity_poly.pdbx_strand_id
1 'polypeptide(L)'
;MFNFFILFQVNRREIINAMNRNTELNARLKDNVVRNPLYFSRSYGLFLVCFSDAVPSDIGSFSKFGSPCIWNDDYHPSDAAYEKYDSLQTYRYYAMWGAAILYLLGLVVFIICSVFGMIGCWRRSTKIVLTTALLMLFSGNSR
;
A
#
# COMPACT_ATOMS: atom_id res chain seq x y z
N MET A 1 -4.04 12.64 -4.46
CA MET A 1 -4.28 12.84 -3.01
C MET A 1 -4.69 11.57 -2.25
N PHE A 2 -5.17 10.50 -2.90
CA PHE A 2 -5.57 9.25 -2.23
C PHE A 2 -4.76 8.05 -2.73
N ASN A 3 -3.63 7.71 -2.11
CA ASN A 3 -2.96 6.42 -2.36
C ASN A 3 -2.01 6.01 -1.22
N PHE A 4 -2.23 6.51 0.01
CA PHE A 4 -1.51 6.04 1.19
C PHE A 4 -2.51 5.46 2.17
N PHE A 5 -2.38 4.17 2.41
CA PHE A 5 -3.28 3.36 3.22
C PHE A 5 -2.74 3.20 4.65
N ILE A 6 -1.42 3.04 4.81
CA ILE A 6 -0.79 2.87 6.13
C ILE A 6 0.51 3.69 6.23
N LEU A 7 0.66 4.42 7.33
CA LEU A 7 1.87 5.18 7.66
C LEU A 7 2.65 4.46 8.76
N PHE A 8 3.92 4.17 8.51
CA PHE A 8 4.85 3.70 9.52
C PHE A 8 5.89 4.79 9.80
N GLN A 9 5.88 5.29 11.03
CA GLN A 9 6.86 6.23 11.54
C GLN A 9 7.92 5.46 12.33
N VAL A 10 9.18 5.62 11.95
CA VAL A 10 10.31 4.93 12.60
C VAL A 10 11.30 5.97 13.12
N ASN A 11 11.53 5.98 14.44
CA ASN A 11 12.52 6.88 15.05
C ASN A 11 13.95 6.35 14.85
N ARG A 12 14.50 6.59 13.66
CA ARG A 12 15.84 6.09 13.28
C ARG A 12 16.95 6.55 14.23
N ARG A 13 16.84 7.74 14.84
CA ARG A 13 17.85 8.30 15.75
C ARG A 13 18.00 7.46 17.00
N GLU A 14 16.90 6.97 17.55
CA GLU A 14 16.88 6.14 18.75
C GLU A 14 17.48 4.76 18.49
N ILE A 15 17.17 4.18 17.32
CA ILE A 15 17.73 2.89 16.87
C ILE A 15 19.25 2.99 16.70
N ILE A 16 19.75 4.06 16.06
CA ILE A 16 21.19 4.29 15.88
C ILE A 16 21.87 4.53 17.23
N ASN A 17 21.25 5.30 18.13
CA ASN A 17 21.81 5.52 19.46
C ASN A 17 21.88 4.23 20.29
N ALA A 18 20.86 3.38 20.23
CA ALA A 18 20.87 2.07 20.89
C ALA A 18 21.91 1.12 20.28
N MET A 19 22.11 1.17 18.96
CA MET A 19 23.14 0.40 18.26
C MET A 19 24.55 0.85 18.63
N ASN A 20 24.80 2.16 18.68
CA ASN A 20 26.11 2.71 19.04
C ASN A 20 26.53 2.37 20.48
N ARG A 21 25.56 2.12 21.38
CA ARG A 21 25.83 1.65 22.74
C ARG A 21 26.33 0.21 22.81
N ASN A 22 26.04 -0.62 21.79
CA ASN A 22 26.45 -2.02 21.73
C ASN A 22 27.35 -2.26 20.51
N THR A 23 28.67 -2.30 20.74
CA THR A 23 29.70 -2.43 19.69
C THR A 23 29.58 -3.72 18.87
N GLU A 24 29.20 -4.83 19.49
CA GLU A 24 28.97 -6.10 18.80
C GLU A 24 27.74 -6.06 17.87
N LEU A 25 26.65 -5.42 18.32
CA LEU A 25 25.44 -5.26 17.53
C LEU A 25 25.67 -4.28 16.37
N ASN A 26 26.47 -3.24 16.59
CA ASN A 26 26.85 -2.28 15.56
C ASN A 26 27.58 -2.95 14.39
N ALA A 27 28.54 -3.84 14.68
CA ALA A 27 29.28 -4.53 13.64
C ALA A 27 28.40 -5.40 12.71
N ARG A 28 27.30 -5.96 13.23
CA ARG A 28 26.38 -6.84 12.47
C ARG A 28 25.22 -6.10 11.82
N LEU A 29 24.73 -5.03 12.44
CA LEU A 29 23.48 -4.37 12.06
C LEU A 29 23.68 -3.09 11.25
N LYS A 30 24.89 -2.51 11.25
CA LYS A 30 25.18 -1.24 10.56
C LYS A 30 24.83 -1.27 9.07
N ASP A 31 25.23 -2.32 8.35
CA ASP A 31 24.92 -2.46 6.92
C ASP A 31 23.42 -2.69 6.69
N ASN A 32 22.79 -3.44 7.60
CA ASN A 32 21.36 -3.71 7.54
C ASN A 32 20.50 -2.46 7.80
N VAL A 33 20.91 -1.56 8.70
CA VAL A 33 20.17 -0.32 9.00
C VAL A 33 20.26 0.73 7.88
N VAL A 34 21.24 0.61 6.99
CA VAL A 34 21.38 1.49 5.82
C VAL A 34 20.59 0.95 4.62
N ARG A 35 20.57 -0.38 4.43
CA ARG A 35 19.98 -1.01 3.25
C ARG A 35 18.53 -1.44 3.44
N ASN A 36 18.13 -1.84 4.65
CA ASN A 36 16.79 -2.38 4.85
C ASN A 36 15.74 -1.26 4.92
N PRO A 37 14.69 -1.29 4.08
CA PRO A 37 13.60 -0.32 4.09
C PRO A 37 12.77 -0.34 5.38
N LEU A 38 12.95 -1.35 6.25
CA LEU A 38 12.28 -1.44 7.56
C LEU A 38 12.70 -0.35 8.54
N TYR A 39 13.92 0.18 8.41
CA TYR A 39 14.44 1.19 9.32
C TYR A 39 14.17 2.63 8.86
N PHE A 40 13.32 2.80 7.85
CA PHE A 40 12.97 4.08 7.26
C PHE A 40 11.48 4.35 7.42
N SER A 41 11.14 5.61 7.70
CA SER A 41 9.74 6.06 7.73
C SER A 41 9.14 5.95 6.34
N ARG A 42 8.03 5.22 6.24
CA ARG A 42 7.46 4.79 4.97
C ARG A 42 5.94 4.76 5.00
N SER A 43 5.36 4.97 3.84
CA SER A 43 3.94 5.07 3.60
C SER A 43 3.56 4.02 2.57
N TYR A 44 2.71 3.07 2.96
CA TYR A 44 2.22 2.01 2.08
C TYR A 44 0.97 2.49 1.35
N GLY A 45 1.02 2.47 0.03
CA GLY A 45 -0.14 2.55 -0.85
C GLY A 45 -0.61 1.17 -1.29
N LEU A 46 -1.52 1.12 -2.27
CA LEU A 46 -2.04 -0.14 -2.78
C LEU A 46 -0.95 -0.98 -3.47
N PHE A 47 -0.05 -0.36 -4.23
CA PHE A 47 1.03 -1.05 -4.96
C PHE A 47 2.41 -0.44 -4.74
N LEU A 48 2.48 0.70 -4.06
CA LEU A 48 3.64 1.57 -4.02
C LEU A 48 4.00 1.84 -2.57
N VAL A 49 5.28 1.85 -2.25
CA VAL A 49 5.78 2.26 -0.93
C VAL A 49 6.58 3.53 -1.13
N CYS A 50 6.20 4.59 -0.43
CA CYS A 50 6.91 5.87 -0.52
C CYS A 50 7.59 6.22 0.80
N PHE A 51 8.76 6.82 0.71
CA PHE A 51 9.56 7.22 1.86
C PHE A 51 9.47 8.73 2.04
N SER A 52 9.27 9.19 3.28
CA SER A 52 9.14 10.62 3.57
C SER A 52 10.48 11.31 3.72
N ASP A 53 11.49 10.61 4.27
CA ASP A 53 12.76 11.22 4.69
C ASP A 53 13.92 10.83 3.77
N ALA A 54 14.14 9.53 3.58
CA ALA A 54 15.23 8.99 2.78
C ALA A 54 14.88 7.60 2.26
N VAL A 55 15.35 7.27 1.06
CA VAL A 55 15.28 5.91 0.51
C VAL A 55 16.54 5.15 0.91
N PRO A 56 16.44 3.88 1.28
CA PRO A 56 17.61 3.01 1.37
C PRO A 56 18.45 3.01 0.08
N SER A 57 19.76 2.94 0.25
CA SER A 57 20.73 2.91 -0.85
C SER A 57 20.57 1.63 -1.70
N ASP A 58 20.90 1.71 -3.00
CA ASP A 58 20.84 0.62 -3.99
C ASP A 58 19.45 0.19 -4.49
N ILE A 59 18.36 0.85 -4.09
CA ILE A 59 17.01 0.54 -4.58
C ILE A 59 16.59 1.57 -5.62
N GLY A 60 16.25 1.11 -6.83
CA GLY A 60 15.71 1.97 -7.88
C GLY A 60 14.43 2.66 -7.39
N SER A 61 14.47 3.99 -7.26
CA SER A 61 13.35 4.79 -6.78
C SER A 61 12.92 5.81 -7.84
N PHE A 62 11.62 6.06 -7.91
CA PHE A 62 11.05 7.10 -8.74
C PHE A 62 10.40 8.17 -7.86
N SER A 63 10.47 9.43 -8.28
CA SER A 63 9.80 10.51 -7.55
C SER A 63 8.32 10.56 -7.92
N LYS A 64 7.43 10.43 -6.92
CA LYS A 64 5.99 10.62 -7.07
C LYS A 64 5.53 11.69 -6.10
N PHE A 65 5.01 12.80 -6.63
CA PHE A 65 4.60 13.98 -5.85
C PHE A 65 5.68 14.52 -4.90
N GLY A 66 6.96 14.48 -5.32
CA GLY A 66 8.09 15.01 -4.54
C GLY A 66 8.65 14.05 -3.48
N SER A 67 7.96 12.95 -3.17
CA SER A 67 8.49 11.86 -2.34
C SER A 67 9.08 10.75 -3.22
N PRO A 68 10.23 10.17 -2.85
CA PRO A 68 10.76 9.02 -3.55
C PRO A 68 10.00 7.74 -3.15
N CYS A 69 9.61 6.97 -4.16
CA CYS A 69 8.80 5.77 -4.02
C CYS A 69 9.43 4.58 -4.73
N ILE A 70 9.08 3.39 -4.26
CA ILE A 70 9.44 2.10 -4.83
C ILE A 70 8.18 1.29 -5.11
N TRP A 71 8.31 0.30 -5.98
CA TRP A 71 7.28 -0.74 -6.12
C TRP A 71 7.29 -1.63 -4.89
N ASN A 72 6.12 -2.09 -4.46
CA ASN A 72 6.03 -2.97 -3.31
C ASN A 72 6.46 -4.39 -3.71
N ASP A 73 7.69 -4.78 -3.36
CA ASP A 73 8.23 -6.11 -3.67
C ASP A 73 7.41 -7.25 -3.02
N ASP A 74 6.63 -6.97 -1.97
CA ASP A 74 5.72 -7.94 -1.35
C ASP A 74 4.62 -8.45 -2.31
N TYR A 75 4.32 -7.73 -3.40
CA TYR A 75 3.39 -8.20 -4.44
C TYR A 75 3.99 -9.28 -5.35
N HIS A 76 5.32 -9.31 -5.49
CA HIS A 76 6.04 -10.25 -6.35
C HIS A 76 7.24 -10.82 -5.60
N PRO A 77 7.01 -11.65 -4.57
CA PRO A 77 8.11 -12.31 -3.88
C PRO A 77 8.80 -13.29 -4.82
N SER A 78 10.11 -13.46 -4.67
CA SER A 78 10.84 -14.53 -5.36
C SER A 78 10.38 -15.90 -4.87
N ASP A 79 10.46 -16.92 -5.72
CA ASP A 79 10.00 -18.29 -5.38
C ASP A 79 10.65 -18.81 -4.08
N ALA A 80 11.95 -18.55 -3.91
CA ALA A 80 12.72 -18.93 -2.72
C ALA A 80 12.30 -18.18 -1.44
N ALA A 81 11.71 -16.99 -1.56
CA ALA A 81 11.15 -16.26 -0.44
C ALA A 81 9.75 -16.77 -0.11
N TYR A 82 8.93 -17.03 -1.12
CA TYR A 82 7.57 -17.56 -0.97
C TYR A 82 7.55 -18.95 -0.29
N GLU A 83 8.46 -19.85 -0.65
CA GLU A 83 8.57 -21.17 0.00
C GLU A 83 8.88 -21.10 1.50
N LYS A 84 9.49 -19.99 1.96
CA LYS A 84 9.83 -19.78 3.37
C LYS A 84 8.74 -19.06 4.16
N TYR A 85 7.59 -18.80 3.54
CA TYR A 85 6.53 -18.07 4.22
C TYR A 85 5.88 -18.92 5.30
N ASP A 86 5.87 -18.35 6.50
CA ASP A 86 5.04 -18.85 7.59
C ASP A 86 3.56 -18.59 7.27
N SER A 87 2.68 -19.36 7.91
CA SER A 87 1.22 -19.26 7.82
C SER A 87 0.68 -17.82 7.89
N LEU A 88 1.23 -17.00 8.79
CA LEU A 88 0.85 -15.59 8.94
C LEU A 88 1.29 -14.73 7.75
N GLN A 89 2.47 -14.98 7.18
CA GLN A 89 3.00 -14.22 6.05
C GLN A 89 2.21 -14.54 4.78
N THR A 90 1.87 -15.81 4.58
CA THR A 90 1.00 -16.27 3.51
C THR A 90 -0.39 -15.63 3.59
N TYR A 91 -0.98 -15.55 4.78
CA TYR A 91 -2.26 -14.85 4.98
C TYR A 91 -2.18 -13.37 4.56
N ARG A 92 -1.12 -12.66 4.96
CA ARG A 92 -0.93 -11.24 4.60
C ARG A 92 -0.79 -11.07 3.09
N TYR A 93 -0.07 -11.97 2.42
CA TYR A 93 0.07 -11.97 0.97
C TYR A 93 -1.30 -12.09 0.26
N TYR A 94 -2.12 -13.08 0.64
CA TYR A 94 -3.46 -13.23 0.07
C TYR A 94 -4.39 -12.07 0.42
N ALA A 95 -4.27 -11.48 1.62
CA ALA A 95 -5.04 -10.30 2.00
C ALA A 95 -4.68 -9.07 1.14
N MET A 96 -3.40 -8.86 0.79
CA MET A 96 -2.97 -7.79 -0.11
C MET A 96 -3.54 -7.96 -1.53
N TRP A 97 -3.50 -9.19 -2.05
CA TRP A 97 -4.12 -9.51 -3.34
C TRP A 97 -5.64 -9.37 -3.31
N GLY A 98 -6.30 -9.81 -2.23
CA GLY A 98 -7.74 -9.62 -2.01
C GLY A 98 -8.12 -8.14 -2.02
N ALA A 99 -7.36 -7.29 -1.33
CA ALA A 99 -7.58 -5.84 -1.33
C ALA A 99 -7.42 -5.24 -2.74
N ALA A 100 -6.44 -5.69 -3.54
CA ALA A 100 -6.25 -5.24 -4.92
C ALA A 100 -7.45 -5.62 -5.81
N ILE A 101 -7.95 -6.85 -5.69
CA ILE A 101 -9.12 -7.33 -6.45
C ILE A 101 -10.39 -6.57 -6.06
N LEU A 102 -10.61 -6.39 -4.75
CA LEU A 102 -11.76 -5.64 -4.25
C LEU A 102 -11.73 -4.18 -4.71
N TYR A 103 -10.54 -3.56 -4.75
CA TYR A 103 -10.37 -2.23 -5.29
C TYR A 103 -10.74 -2.15 -6.78
N LEU A 104 -10.32 -3.12 -7.59
CA LEU A 104 -10.70 -3.20 -9.00
C LEU A 104 -12.20 -3.41 -9.19
N LEU A 105 -12.81 -4.32 -8.41
CA LEU A 105 -14.26 -4.54 -8.43
C LEU A 105 -15.02 -3.28 -8.04
N GLY A 106 -14.58 -2.57 -7.01
CA GLY A 106 -15.14 -1.29 -6.59
C GLY A 106 -15.08 -0.23 -7.69
N LEU A 107 -13.95 -0.12 -8.39
CA LEU A 107 -13.79 0.78 -9.54
C LEU A 107 -14.74 0.44 -10.69
N VAL A 108 -14.89 -0.84 -11.04
CA VAL A 108 -15.80 -1.28 -12.09
C VAL A 108 -17.25 -0.95 -11.72
N VAL A 109 -17.68 -1.27 -10.50
CA VAL A 109 -19.03 -0.93 -10.02
C VAL A 109 -19.25 0.59 -10.02
N PHE A 110 -18.25 1.37 -9.61
CA PHE A 110 -18.33 2.83 -9.63
C PHE A 110 -18.51 3.40 -11.05
N ILE A 111 -17.77 2.87 -12.03
CA ILE A 111 -17.90 3.27 -13.45
C ILE A 111 -19.29 2.92 -13.97
N ILE A 112 -19.76 1.70 -13.71
CA ILE A 112 -21.09 1.24 -14.11
C ILE A 112 -22.17 2.14 -13.51
N CYS A 113 -22.09 2.41 -12.20
CA CYS A 113 -23.01 3.32 -11.52
C CYS A 113 -22.98 4.72 -12.11
N SER A 114 -21.79 5.26 -12.42
CA SER A 114 -21.67 6.59 -13.02
C SER A 114 -22.33 6.66 -14.40
N VAL A 115 -22.16 5.64 -15.24
CA VAL A 115 -22.79 5.55 -16.57
C VAL A 115 -24.31 5.42 -16.45
N PHE A 116 -24.81 4.52 -15.60
CA PHE A 116 -26.24 4.39 -15.34
C PHE A 116 -26.85 5.66 -14.74
N GLY A 117 -26.11 6.37 -13.88
CA GLY A 117 -26.50 7.66 -13.34
C GLY A 117 -26.64 8.73 -14.43
N MET A 118 -25.64 8.85 -15.32
CA MET A 118 -25.70 9.79 -16.45
C MET A 118 -26.87 9.48 -17.41
N ILE A 119 -27.07 8.21 -17.75
CA ILE A 119 -28.20 7.77 -18.60
C ILE A 119 -29.55 7.99 -17.88
N GLY A 120 -29.63 7.73 -16.58
CA GLY A 120 -30.81 7.94 -15.76
C GLY A 120 -31.22 9.42 -15.69
N CYS A 121 -30.25 10.32 -15.55
CA CYS A 121 -30.45 11.77 -15.63
C CYS A 121 -30.87 12.21 -17.03
N TRP A 122 -30.26 11.66 -18.09
CA TRP A 122 -30.62 11.99 -19.47
C TRP A 122 -32.04 11.55 -19.82
N ARG A 123 -32.41 10.30 -19.48
CA ARG A 123 -33.74 9.75 -19.78
C ARG A 123 -34.82 10.14 -18.78
N ARG A 124 -34.49 11.00 -17.81
CA ARG A 124 -35.37 11.51 -16.73
C ARG A 124 -36.14 10.39 -16.00
N SER A 125 -35.46 9.27 -15.73
CA SER A 125 -36.07 8.11 -15.06
C SER A 125 -35.63 8.02 -13.61
N THR A 126 -36.52 8.38 -12.69
CA THR A 126 -36.30 8.37 -11.22
C THR A 126 -35.91 7.01 -10.66
N LYS A 127 -36.34 5.91 -11.30
CA LYS A 127 -36.05 4.53 -10.85
C LYS A 127 -34.56 4.20 -10.97
N ILE A 128 -33.90 4.66 -12.03
CA ILE A 128 -32.48 4.36 -12.28
C ILE A 128 -31.60 5.15 -11.29
N VAL A 129 -31.96 6.39 -10.99
CA VAL A 129 -31.25 7.23 -10.02
C VAL A 129 -31.29 6.61 -8.62
N LEU A 130 -32.44 6.07 -8.18
CA LEU A 130 -32.58 5.43 -6.87
C LEU A 130 -31.72 4.16 -6.75
N THR A 131 -31.71 3.31 -7.78
CA THR A 131 -30.88 2.08 -7.80
C THR A 131 -29.39 2.42 -7.76
N THR A 132 -28.98 3.46 -8.48
CA THR A 132 -27.58 3.91 -8.51
C THR A 132 -27.12 4.45 -7.14
N ALA A 133 -27.99 5.18 -6.44
CA ALA A 133 -27.72 5.66 -5.09
C ALA A 133 -27.60 4.50 -4.07
N LEU A 134 -28.45 3.47 -4.18
CA LEU A 134 -28.34 2.26 -3.36
C LEU A 134 -27.04 1.49 -3.63
N LEU A 135 -26.64 1.34 -4.89
CA LEU A 135 -25.39 0.67 -5.25
C LEU A 135 -24.16 1.42 -4.73
N MET A 136 -24.19 2.76 -4.73
CA MET A 136 -23.14 3.61 -4.13
C MET A 136 -23.11 3.50 -2.59
N LEU A 137 -24.26 3.31 -1.94
CA LEU A 137 -24.32 3.06 -0.50
C LEU A 137 -23.73 1.70 -0.12
N PHE A 138 -23.95 0.68 -0.94
CA PHE A 138 -23.35 -0.64 -0.75
C PHE A 138 -21.84 -0.66 -1.04
N SER A 139 -21.37 0.09 -2.03
CA SER A 139 -19.93 0.20 -2.30
C SER A 139 -19.17 0.91 -1.17
N GLY A 140 -19.82 1.85 -0.46
CA GLY A 140 -19.24 2.56 0.68
C GLY A 140 -19.24 1.80 2.01
N ASN A 141 -20.08 0.75 2.17
CA ASN A 141 -20.21 -0.01 3.42
C ASN A 141 -19.40 -1.32 3.45
N SER A 142 -18.56 -1.58 2.44
CA SER A 142 -17.62 -2.70 2.48
C SER A 142 -16.41 -2.34 3.36
N ARG A 143 -16.65 -2.09 4.65
CA ARG A 143 -15.62 -2.09 5.70
C ARG A 143 -15.37 -3.49 6.20
#